data_AF-A0A3D3NHR2-F1
#
_entry.id   AF-A0A3D3NHR2-F1
#
_cell.length_a   1.000
_cell.length_b   1.000
_cell.length_c   1.000
_cell.angle_alpha   90.00
_cell.angle_beta   90.00
_cell.angle_gamma   90.00
#
_symmetry.space_group_name_H-M   'P 1'
#
loop_
_entity.id
_entity.type
_entity.pdbx_description
1 polymer ?
#
loop_
_entity_poly.entity_id
_entity_poly.type
_entity_poly.pdbx_seq_one_letter_code
_entity_poly.pdbx_strand_id
1 'polypeptide(L)'
;MATITLLDGNDHVNAGDEDDLIDAGGGNDTVNAGGGDDVIYQKDAGIDVVDGGDGYDRLILDYSAEGSAWIQLGRGIWSEYYDAQGNFLMRSGVGFDVEMPANTANWGFRSNHYGVVYTGIEELTITGTPLMDYLIGGAQADLLRGGDGNDVLRGLAGDDVLDGGEGVD
;
A
#
# COMPACT_ATOMS: atom_id res chain seq x y z
N MET A 1 -4.87 -10.17 20.62
CA MET A 1 -5.66 -10.51 19.43
C MET A 1 -7.09 -10.08 19.55
N ALA A 2 -7.28 -8.79 19.31
CA ALA A 2 -8.57 -8.25 18.94
C ALA A 2 -8.81 -8.42 17.44
N THR A 3 -10.07 -8.32 17.05
CA THR A 3 -10.48 -8.17 15.65
C THR A 3 -11.31 -6.91 15.56
N ILE A 4 -10.85 -5.96 14.75
CA ILE A 4 -11.49 -4.68 14.51
C ILE A 4 -11.99 -4.70 13.07
N THR A 5 -13.28 -4.45 12.89
CA THR A 5 -13.89 -4.35 11.57
C THR A 5 -14.74 -3.09 11.54
N LEU A 6 -14.32 -2.15 10.71
CA LEU A 6 -15.03 -0.90 10.48
C LEU A 6 -16.03 -1.05 9.32
N LEU A 7 -16.84 -0.03 9.13
CA LEU A 7 -17.84 0.04 8.05
C LEU A 7 -17.45 1.21 7.12
N ASP A 8 -18.35 1.60 6.22
CA ASP A 8 -18.17 2.84 5.46
C ASP A 8 -18.16 4.06 6.41
N GLY A 9 -17.17 4.94 6.27
CA GLY A 9 -16.94 6.12 7.09
C GLY A 9 -15.50 6.59 7.04
N ASN A 10 -15.23 7.81 7.52
CA ASN A 10 -13.85 8.22 7.79
C ASN A 10 -13.58 7.91 9.26
N ASP A 11 -12.88 6.82 9.53
CA ASP A 11 -12.69 6.29 10.86
C ASP A 11 -11.28 6.55 11.40
N HIS A 12 -11.16 6.44 12.73
CA HIS A 12 -9.88 6.54 13.43
C HIS A 12 -9.73 5.36 14.38
N VAL A 13 -8.72 4.52 14.13
CA VAL A 13 -8.43 3.31 14.91
C VAL A 13 -7.17 3.53 15.75
N ASN A 14 -7.21 3.02 16.98
CA ASN A 14 -6.06 2.83 17.85
C ASN A 14 -6.25 1.47 18.52
N ALA A 15 -5.45 0.48 18.14
CA ALA A 15 -5.73 -0.93 18.45
C ALA A 15 -5.10 -1.39 19.78
N GLY A 16 -3.87 -0.95 20.10
CA GLY A 16 -3.28 -1.09 21.43
C GLY A 16 -1.88 -1.70 21.39
N ASP A 17 -1.54 -2.55 22.37
CA ASP A 17 -0.23 -3.23 22.45
C ASP A 17 -0.34 -4.74 22.16
N GLU A 18 -1.46 -5.21 21.60
CA GLU A 18 -1.69 -6.63 21.29
C GLU A 18 -1.64 -6.87 19.78
N ASP A 19 -1.22 -8.06 19.34
CA ASP A 19 -1.36 -8.47 17.93
C ASP A 19 -2.83 -8.37 17.47
N ASP A 20 -3.13 -7.53 16.49
CA ASP A 20 -4.49 -7.19 16.08
C ASP A 20 -4.77 -7.51 14.60
N LEU A 21 -6.03 -7.85 14.33
CA LEU A 21 -6.56 -8.00 12.98
C LEU A 21 -7.50 -6.84 12.68
N ILE A 22 -7.12 -5.94 11.78
CA ILE A 22 -7.82 -4.70 11.48
C ILE A 22 -8.31 -4.71 10.04
N ASP A 23 -9.62 -4.53 9.84
CA ASP A 23 -10.22 -4.18 8.54
C ASP A 23 -10.76 -2.77 8.65
N ALA A 24 -10.12 -1.85 7.92
CA ALA A 24 -10.41 -0.42 8.02
C ALA A 24 -11.74 -0.01 7.39
N GLY A 25 -12.42 -0.91 6.67
CA GLY A 25 -13.70 -0.59 6.04
C GLY A 25 -13.46 0.27 4.81
N GLY A 26 -14.21 1.36 4.65
CA GLY A 26 -13.88 2.30 3.61
C GLY A 26 -14.35 3.72 3.85
N GLY A 27 -13.85 4.66 3.07
CA GLY A 27 -13.75 6.07 3.41
C GLY A 27 -12.28 6.43 3.65
N ASN A 28 -12.00 7.58 4.22
CA ASN A 28 -10.61 7.98 4.48
C ASN A 28 -10.26 7.69 5.93
N ASP A 29 -9.53 6.61 6.17
CA ASP A 29 -9.28 6.10 7.50
C ASP A 29 -7.90 6.47 8.05
N THR A 30 -7.80 6.56 9.37
CA THR A 30 -6.52 6.67 10.08
C THR A 30 -6.38 5.49 11.02
N VAL A 31 -5.42 4.61 10.76
CA VAL A 31 -5.15 3.40 11.55
C VAL A 31 -3.82 3.56 12.27
N ASN A 32 -3.85 3.38 13.58
CA ASN A 32 -2.67 3.12 14.41
C ASN A 32 -2.87 1.75 15.05
N ALA A 33 -2.06 0.76 14.66
CA ALA A 33 -2.19 -0.60 15.16
C ALA A 33 -1.52 -0.71 16.56
N GLY A 34 -0.31 -0.17 16.71
CA GLY A 34 0.28 0.18 17.99
C GLY A 34 1.49 -0.69 18.28
N GLY A 35 1.39 -1.60 19.24
CA GLY A 35 2.41 -2.61 19.48
C GLY A 35 1.86 -4.01 19.26
N GLY A 36 2.74 -4.95 18.90
CA GLY A 36 2.32 -6.32 18.58
C GLY A 36 2.54 -6.62 17.09
N ASP A 37 2.31 -7.86 16.68
CA ASP A 37 2.42 -8.24 15.26
C ASP A 37 1.04 -8.11 14.60
N ASP A 38 0.80 -7.00 13.89
CA ASP A 38 -0.52 -6.63 13.39
C ASP A 38 -0.78 -7.04 11.92
N VAL A 39 -2.05 -7.26 11.59
CA VAL A 39 -2.51 -7.46 10.20
C VAL A 39 -3.59 -6.47 9.85
N ILE A 40 -3.28 -5.56 8.93
CA ILE A 40 -4.16 -4.48 8.51
C ILE A 40 -4.63 -4.71 7.07
N TYR A 41 -5.95 -4.71 6.85
CA TYR A 41 -6.58 -4.75 5.55
C TYR A 41 -7.10 -3.36 5.17
N GLN A 42 -6.67 -2.89 4.00
CA GLN A 42 -7.21 -1.72 3.32
C GLN A 42 -7.70 -2.13 1.94
N LYS A 43 -9.00 -2.01 1.69
CA LYS A 43 -9.69 -2.63 0.53
C LYS A 43 -10.54 -1.65 -0.26
N ASP A 44 -10.39 -0.36 -0.03
CA ASP A 44 -11.35 0.63 -0.48
C ASP A 44 -10.69 1.80 -1.21
N ALA A 45 -11.53 2.71 -1.70
CA ALA A 45 -11.16 3.91 -2.46
C ALA A 45 -10.73 5.09 -1.57
N GLY A 46 -10.34 4.79 -0.34
CA GLY A 46 -9.92 5.73 0.67
C GLY A 46 -8.58 6.37 0.35
N ILE A 47 -8.42 7.58 0.89
CA ILE A 47 -7.09 8.11 1.19
C ILE A 47 -6.81 7.81 2.66
N ASP A 48 -6.14 6.69 2.90
CA ASP A 48 -5.89 6.17 4.23
C ASP A 48 -4.48 6.49 4.73
N VAL A 49 -4.36 6.55 6.04
CA VAL A 49 -3.08 6.65 6.75
C VAL A 49 -2.99 5.46 7.70
N VAL A 50 -1.95 4.64 7.56
CA VAL A 50 -1.72 3.45 8.36
C VAL A 50 -0.37 3.53 9.07
N ASP A 51 -0.34 3.29 10.36
CA ASP A 51 0.87 3.11 11.15
C ASP A 51 0.77 1.74 11.83
N GLY A 52 1.65 0.80 11.48
CA GLY A 52 1.70 -0.52 12.14
C GLY A 52 2.25 -0.35 13.55
N GLY A 53 3.40 0.31 13.68
CA GLY A 53 3.96 0.70 14.95
C GLY A 53 5.13 -0.20 15.35
N ASP A 54 5.11 -0.71 16.58
CA ASP A 54 6.16 -1.57 17.11
C ASP A 54 5.79 -3.04 16.92
N GLY A 55 6.49 -3.76 16.05
CA GLY A 55 6.26 -5.19 15.88
C GLY A 55 6.69 -5.68 14.52
N TYR A 56 6.16 -6.82 14.10
CA TYR A 56 6.20 -7.27 12.71
C TYR A 56 4.81 -7.11 12.09
N ASP A 57 4.60 -6.00 11.40
CA ASP A 57 3.28 -5.60 10.92
C ASP A 57 3.11 -5.87 9.43
N ARG A 58 1.92 -6.34 9.08
CA ARG A 58 1.55 -6.66 7.71
C ARG A 58 0.42 -5.77 7.21
N LEU A 59 0.68 -5.05 6.13
CA LEU A 59 -0.34 -4.30 5.40
C LEU A 59 -0.78 -5.05 4.14
N ILE A 60 -2.09 -5.27 4.01
CA ILE A 60 -2.70 -5.93 2.87
C ILE A 60 -3.56 -4.93 2.10
N LEU A 61 -3.14 -4.66 0.88
CA LEU A 61 -3.80 -3.80 -0.09
C LEU A 61 -4.37 -4.66 -1.21
N ASP A 62 -5.68 -4.55 -1.46
CA ASP A 62 -6.34 -5.27 -2.56
C ASP A 62 -7.09 -4.29 -3.45
N TYR A 63 -6.50 -4.02 -4.61
CA TYR A 63 -7.06 -3.15 -5.63
C TYR A 63 -7.53 -3.95 -6.87
N SER A 64 -7.67 -5.27 -6.75
CA SER A 64 -8.02 -6.15 -7.89
C SER A 64 -9.40 -5.86 -8.48
N ALA A 65 -10.30 -5.25 -7.71
CA ALA A 65 -11.61 -4.84 -8.17
C ALA A 65 -11.59 -3.56 -9.04
N GLU A 66 -10.43 -2.92 -9.20
CA GLU A 66 -10.37 -1.55 -9.69
C GLU A 66 -10.26 -1.35 -11.19
N GLY A 67 -11.35 -0.88 -11.80
CA GLY A 67 -11.42 -0.58 -13.23
C GLY A 67 -11.20 0.89 -13.58
N SER A 68 -10.33 1.62 -12.86
CA SER A 68 -10.31 3.10 -12.92
C SER A 68 -10.03 3.66 -14.35
N ALA A 69 -11.12 4.01 -15.06
CA ALA A 69 -11.10 4.41 -16.46
C ALA A 69 -10.94 5.94 -16.70
N TRP A 70 -10.76 6.73 -15.64
CA TRP A 70 -11.09 8.16 -15.70
C TRP A 70 -9.96 9.15 -15.99
N ILE A 71 -8.66 8.78 -16.06
CA ILE A 71 -7.62 9.67 -16.62
C ILE A 71 -6.46 8.88 -17.29
N GLN A 72 -6.32 9.07 -18.61
CA GLN A 72 -5.23 8.66 -19.53
C GLN A 72 -4.81 7.17 -19.60
N LEU A 73 -5.18 6.53 -20.72
CA LEU A 73 -4.42 5.47 -21.41
C LEU A 73 -4.21 4.14 -20.64
N GLY A 74 -5.15 3.72 -19.78
CA GLY A 74 -5.08 2.39 -19.14
C GLY A 74 -4.04 2.27 -18.03
N ARG A 75 -3.92 3.32 -17.22
CA ARG A 75 -2.98 3.43 -16.11
C ARG A 75 -3.65 3.09 -14.77
N GLY A 76 -3.03 2.22 -13.98
CA GLY A 76 -3.41 1.83 -12.63
C GLY A 76 -2.69 2.64 -11.53
N ILE A 77 -2.17 1.95 -10.52
CA ILE A 77 -1.56 2.44 -9.28
C ILE A 77 -0.12 2.92 -9.49
N TRP A 78 0.33 3.84 -8.65
CA TRP A 78 1.71 4.32 -8.57
C TRP A 78 2.15 4.48 -7.12
N SER A 79 3.43 4.19 -6.86
CA SER A 79 4.05 4.46 -5.57
C SER A 79 4.46 5.92 -5.41
N GLU A 80 4.27 6.47 -4.21
CA GLU A 80 4.68 7.79 -3.76
C GLU A 80 5.55 7.67 -2.50
N TYR A 81 6.51 8.60 -2.36
CA TYR A 81 7.49 8.58 -1.28
C TYR A 81 7.48 9.89 -0.52
N TYR A 82 7.60 9.80 0.80
CA TYR A 82 7.54 10.94 1.71
C TYR A 82 8.73 10.93 2.68
N ASP A 83 9.17 12.12 3.11
CA ASP A 83 10.12 12.23 4.21
C ASP A 83 9.46 11.93 5.57
N ALA A 84 10.27 11.83 6.62
CA ALA A 84 9.78 11.59 7.99
C ALA A 84 8.93 12.74 8.57
N GLN A 85 8.82 13.87 7.86
CA GLN A 85 7.91 14.97 8.21
C GLN A 85 6.61 14.91 7.39
N GLY A 86 6.44 13.89 6.53
CA GLY A 86 5.29 13.73 5.65
C GLY A 86 5.31 14.62 4.41
N ASN A 87 6.44 15.22 4.05
CA ASN A 87 6.55 15.98 2.80
C ASN A 87 6.77 15.04 1.63
N PHE A 88 6.00 15.22 0.56
CA PHE A 88 6.15 14.46 -0.68
C PHE A 88 7.53 14.71 -1.30
N LEU A 89 8.25 13.63 -1.56
CA LEU A 89 9.57 13.67 -2.18
C LEU A 89 9.48 13.38 -3.68
N MET A 90 8.79 12.31 -4.08
CA MET A 90 8.76 11.83 -5.48
C MET A 90 7.65 10.78 -5.71
N ARG A 91 7.34 10.54 -7.00
CA ARG A 91 6.40 9.50 -7.47
C ARG A 91 7.09 8.61 -8.50
N SER A 92 6.86 7.30 -8.42
CA SER A 92 7.27 6.35 -9.47
C SER A 92 6.16 6.15 -10.52
N GLY A 93 6.52 5.95 -11.78
CA GLY A 93 5.58 5.72 -12.88
C GLY A 93 6.26 5.57 -14.26
N VAL A 94 5.47 5.34 -15.32
CA VAL A 94 6.03 5.25 -16.70
C VAL A 94 6.86 6.48 -17.03
N GLY A 95 8.14 6.27 -17.34
CA GLY A 95 9.08 7.33 -17.71
C GLY A 95 9.74 8.05 -16.54
N PHE A 96 9.45 7.65 -15.30
CA PHE A 96 10.09 8.12 -14.07
C PHE A 96 10.62 6.92 -13.29
N ASP A 97 11.79 6.42 -13.71
CA ASP A 97 12.61 5.55 -12.88
C ASP A 97 13.35 6.43 -11.87
N VAL A 98 13.06 6.27 -10.59
CA VAL A 98 13.65 7.08 -9.53
C VAL A 98 14.49 6.19 -8.61
N GLU A 99 15.72 6.65 -8.35
CA GLU A 99 16.65 6.04 -7.40
C GLU A 99 16.26 6.44 -5.97
N MET A 100 16.06 5.46 -5.09
CA MET A 100 15.51 5.69 -3.75
C MET A 100 16.57 6.25 -2.79
N PRO A 101 16.29 7.36 -2.08
CA PRO A 101 17.14 7.79 -0.97
C PRO A 101 16.98 6.83 0.21
N ALA A 102 18.08 6.42 0.83
CA ALA A 102 18.03 5.67 2.08
C ALA A 102 17.30 6.49 3.16
N ASN A 103 16.37 5.87 3.89
CA ASN A 103 15.64 6.41 5.07
C ASN A 103 14.31 7.15 4.83
N THR A 104 13.54 6.87 3.77
CA THR A 104 12.13 7.31 3.69
C THR A 104 11.28 6.53 4.70
N ALA A 105 10.74 7.23 5.70
CA ALA A 105 9.93 6.64 6.77
C ALA A 105 8.48 6.35 6.35
N ASN A 106 7.97 7.11 5.37
CA ASN A 106 6.58 7.04 4.93
C ASN A 106 6.51 6.69 3.45
N TRP A 107 5.68 5.70 3.15
CA TRP A 107 5.50 5.12 1.82
C TRP A 107 4.03 5.19 1.44
N GLY A 108 3.71 5.30 0.16
CA GLY A 108 2.31 5.27 -0.23
C GLY A 108 2.07 4.68 -1.60
N PHE A 109 0.88 4.12 -1.78
CA PHE A 109 0.36 3.73 -3.08
C PHE A 109 -0.83 4.63 -3.38
N ARG A 110 -0.78 5.30 -4.52
CA ARG A 110 -1.85 6.17 -4.96
C ARG A 110 -2.33 5.85 -6.36
N SER A 111 -3.58 6.19 -6.61
CA SER A 111 -4.18 6.40 -7.92
C SER A 111 -5.09 7.64 -7.84
N ASN A 112 -5.98 7.84 -8.81
CA ASN A 112 -6.99 8.90 -8.69
C ASN A 112 -8.09 8.58 -7.66
N HIS A 113 -8.25 7.32 -7.27
CA HIS A 113 -9.32 6.83 -6.40
C HIS A 113 -8.81 6.04 -5.19
N TYR A 114 -7.52 5.70 -5.11
CA TYR A 114 -6.98 4.84 -4.06
C TYR A 114 -5.74 5.52 -3.49
N GLY A 115 -5.52 5.46 -2.18
CA GLY A 115 -4.44 6.26 -1.62
C GLY A 115 -4.02 5.91 -0.22
N VAL A 116 -3.32 4.81 0.00
CA VAL A 116 -2.74 4.54 1.32
C VAL A 116 -1.38 5.23 1.48
N VAL A 117 -1.16 5.87 2.63
CA VAL A 117 0.17 6.21 3.14
C VAL A 117 0.41 5.36 4.37
N TYR A 118 1.54 4.66 4.43
CA TYR A 118 1.86 3.79 5.54
C TYR A 118 3.27 4.00 6.12
N THR A 119 3.40 3.64 7.39
CA THR A 119 4.63 3.63 8.20
C THR A 119 4.66 2.39 9.10
N GLY A 120 5.85 1.98 9.53
CA GLY A 120 6.01 0.85 10.46
C GLY A 120 5.36 -0.43 9.94
N ILE A 121 5.66 -0.80 8.69
CA ILE A 121 5.17 -2.03 8.05
C ILE A 121 6.38 -2.85 7.61
N GLU A 122 6.40 -4.12 8.01
CA GLU A 122 7.48 -5.07 7.75
C GLU A 122 7.15 -6.11 6.68
N GLU A 123 5.87 -6.26 6.33
CA GLU A 123 5.41 -7.06 5.20
C GLU A 123 4.31 -6.30 4.43
N LEU A 124 4.62 -5.86 3.21
CA LEU A 124 3.60 -5.34 2.31
C LEU A 124 3.07 -6.44 1.40
N THR A 125 1.77 -6.68 1.43
CA THR A 125 1.05 -7.44 0.40
C THR A 125 0.20 -6.49 -0.42
N ILE A 126 0.47 -6.38 -1.71
CA ILE A 126 -0.36 -5.62 -2.65
C ILE A 126 -0.85 -6.50 -3.78
N THR A 127 -2.13 -6.36 -4.11
CA THR A 127 -2.72 -6.84 -5.36
C THR A 127 -3.14 -5.61 -6.16
N GLY A 128 -2.54 -5.44 -7.33
CA GLY A 128 -2.84 -4.37 -8.26
C GLY A 128 -4.16 -4.58 -8.96
N THR A 129 -4.33 -3.86 -10.06
CA THR A 129 -5.58 -3.66 -10.80
C THR A 129 -5.57 -4.49 -12.10
N PRO A 130 -6.65 -4.44 -12.89
CA PRO A 130 -6.63 -4.93 -14.28
C PRO A 130 -6.03 -3.94 -15.30
N LEU A 131 -5.27 -2.93 -14.85
CA LEU A 131 -4.66 -1.87 -15.67
C LEU A 131 -3.14 -1.87 -15.45
N MET A 132 -2.38 -1.13 -16.27
CA MET A 132 -0.92 -1.03 -16.06
C MET A 132 -0.58 -0.37 -14.73
N ASP A 133 -0.04 -1.16 -13.81
CA ASP A 133 0.37 -0.77 -12.47
C ASP A 133 1.86 -0.51 -12.35
N TYR A 134 2.22 0.40 -11.45
CA TYR A 134 3.59 0.66 -11.02
C TYR A 134 3.71 0.34 -9.55
N LEU A 135 4.10 -0.90 -9.26
CA LEU A 135 4.20 -1.44 -7.91
C LEU A 135 5.66 -1.51 -7.50
N ILE A 136 6.05 -0.67 -6.54
CA ILE A 136 7.38 -0.71 -5.96
C ILE A 136 7.27 -1.03 -4.46
N GLY A 137 7.87 -2.15 -4.08
CA GLY A 137 8.05 -2.59 -2.70
C GLY A 137 9.10 -1.78 -1.94
N GLY A 138 9.16 -2.03 -0.64
CA GLY A 138 9.99 -1.42 0.38
C GLY A 138 11.41 -1.98 0.48
N ALA A 139 11.95 -1.93 1.70
CA ALA A 139 13.24 -2.55 2.02
C ALA A 139 13.05 -3.90 2.74
N GLN A 140 11.81 -4.33 2.91
CA GLN A 140 11.39 -5.53 3.60
C GLN A 140 10.92 -6.60 2.62
N ALA A 141 10.56 -7.78 3.10
CA ALA A 141 10.11 -8.86 2.24
C ALA A 141 8.65 -8.61 1.82
N ASP A 142 8.47 -8.26 0.54
CA ASP A 142 7.15 -7.88 0.03
C ASP A 142 6.54 -8.92 -0.89
N LEU A 143 5.22 -8.85 -1.04
CA LEU A 143 4.43 -9.63 -1.98
C LEU A 143 3.67 -8.68 -2.90
N LEU A 144 4.18 -8.51 -4.13
CA LEU A 144 3.58 -7.64 -5.14
C LEU A 144 2.92 -8.49 -6.23
N ARG A 145 1.62 -8.29 -6.44
CA ARG A 145 0.88 -8.88 -7.56
C ARG A 145 0.41 -7.78 -8.50
N GLY A 146 0.81 -7.83 -9.76
CA GLY A 146 0.46 -6.86 -10.80
C GLY A 146 -1.03 -6.89 -11.10
N GLY A 147 -1.51 -8.02 -11.63
CA GLY A 147 -2.93 -8.20 -11.95
C GLY A 147 -3.08 -8.51 -13.42
N ASP A 148 -4.05 -7.88 -14.09
CA ASP A 148 -4.03 -7.83 -15.56
C ASP A 148 -3.41 -6.51 -15.98
N GLY A 149 -2.80 -6.44 -17.16
CA GLY A 149 -2.18 -5.21 -17.64
C GLY A 149 -0.68 -5.39 -17.82
N ASN A 150 -0.02 -4.41 -18.43
CA ASN A 150 1.43 -4.46 -18.61
C ASN A 150 2.07 -3.72 -17.47
N ASP A 151 2.49 -4.42 -16.43
CA ASP A 151 2.85 -3.81 -15.16
C ASP A 151 4.34 -3.53 -15.03
N VAL A 152 4.73 -2.78 -14.00
CA VAL A 152 6.12 -2.63 -13.58
C VAL A 152 6.21 -2.94 -12.10
N LEU A 153 6.85 -4.07 -11.78
CA LEU A 153 7.05 -4.54 -10.41
C LEU A 153 8.53 -4.41 -10.01
N ARG A 154 8.78 -3.82 -8.84
CA ARG A 154 10.13 -3.77 -8.24
C ARG A 154 10.03 -4.01 -6.74
N GLY A 155 10.55 -5.13 -6.25
CA GLY A 155 10.63 -5.40 -4.80
C GLY A 155 11.66 -4.53 -4.05
N LEU A 156 12.68 -4.03 -4.76
CA LEU A 156 13.84 -3.31 -4.20
C LEU A 156 14.72 -4.20 -3.30
N ALA A 157 14.72 -4.00 -1.99
CA ALA A 157 15.54 -4.77 -1.06
C ALA A 157 14.63 -5.64 -0.21
N GLY A 158 15.11 -6.82 0.18
CA GLY A 158 14.26 -7.82 0.83
C GLY A 158 14.23 -9.10 0.00
N ASP A 159 13.60 -10.14 0.56
CA ASP A 159 13.33 -11.40 -0.14
C ASP A 159 11.90 -11.36 -0.68
N ASP A 160 11.74 -10.71 -1.84
CA ASP A 160 10.42 -10.39 -2.40
C ASP A 160 9.81 -11.52 -3.24
N VAL A 161 8.48 -11.53 -3.29
CA VAL A 161 7.69 -12.32 -4.22
C VAL A 161 6.97 -11.38 -5.18
N LEU A 162 7.35 -11.44 -6.46
CA LEU A 162 6.75 -10.64 -7.53
C LEU A 162 5.96 -11.57 -8.47
N ASP A 163 4.68 -11.27 -8.65
CA ASP A 163 3.79 -11.96 -9.58
C ASP A 163 3.20 -10.92 -10.55
N GLY A 164 3.68 -10.89 -11.79
CA GLY A 164 3.21 -9.91 -12.79
C GLY A 164 1.74 -10.11 -13.15
N GLY A 165 1.25 -11.35 -13.12
CA GLY A 165 -0.08 -11.68 -13.62
C GLY A 165 -0.15 -11.75 -15.14
N GLU A 166 -1.25 -11.27 -15.74
CA GLU A 166 -1.50 -11.34 -17.18
C GLU A 166 -1.05 -10.06 -17.89
N GLY A 167 -0.04 -10.16 -18.76
CA GLY A 167 0.42 -9.02 -19.54
C GLY A 167 1.86 -9.14 -20.01
N VAL A 168 2.45 -7.99 -20.33
CA VAL A 168 3.88 -7.86 -20.63
C VAL A 168 4.50 -6.93 -19.59
N ASP A 169 5.18 -7.52 -18.62
CA ASP A 169 5.70 -6.86 -17.41
C ASP A 169 7.23 -6.74 -17.40
#